data_AF-A0A2V9YEC8-F1
#
_entry.id   AF-A0A2V9YEC8-F1
#
_cell.length_a   1.000
_cell.length_b   1.000
_cell.length_c   1.000
_cell.angle_alpha   90.00
_cell.angle_beta   90.00
_cell.angle_gamma   90.00
#
_symmetry.space_group_name_H-M   'P 1'
#
loop_
_entity.id
_entity.type
_entity.pdbx_description
1 polymer ?
#
loop_
_entity_poly.entity_id
_entity_poly.type
_entity_poly.pdbx_seq_one_letter_code
_entity_poly.pdbx_strand_id
1 'polypeptide(L)' 'GFYHSHPDHRARWSQTDLAEAHWYGCSYAITSVKKGKAETTTSFELSGNDENDKKFSEEKIEIS' A
#
# COMPACT_ATOMS: atom_id res chain seq x y z
N GLY A 1 0.82 10.31 -3.49
CA GLY A 1 0.78 8.95 -2.92
C GLY A 1 2.02 8.69 -2.09
N PHE A 2 2.04 7.55 -1.41
CA PHE A 2 3.12 7.11 -0.53
C PHE A 2 3.68 5.77 -1.03
N TYR A 3 4.93 5.48 -0.69
CA TYR A 3 5.60 4.25 -1.09
C TYR A 3 6.49 3.73 0.03
N HIS A 4 6.44 2.41 0.24
CA HIS A 4 7.40 1.70 1.08
C HIS A 4 7.59 0.25 0.62
N SER A 5 8.56 -0.43 1.22
CA SER A 5 8.84 -1.84 0.94
C SER A 5 8.64 -2.72 2.16
N HIS A 6 8.28 -3.97 1.89
CA HIS A 6 8.18 -5.03 2.88
C HIS A 6 9.28 -6.08 2.63
N PRO A 7 10.31 -6.15 3.49
CA PRO A 7 11.36 -7.17 3.39
C PRO A 7 10.81 -8.57 3.69
N ASP A 8 11.06 -9.50 2.79
CA ASP A 8 10.71 -10.92 2.87
C ASP A 8 9.21 -11.19 3.17
N HIS A 9 8.35 -10.24 2.78
CA HIS A 9 6.90 -10.27 2.94
C HIS A 9 6.21 -9.84 1.64
N ARG A 10 4.95 -10.25 1.48
CA ARG A 10 4.16 -9.93 0.28
C ARG A 10 3.93 -8.42 0.17
N ALA A 11 3.74 -7.95 -1.06
CA ALA A 11 3.35 -6.59 -1.42
C ALA A 11 1.89 -6.27 -1.01
N ARG A 12 1.60 -6.37 0.28
CA ARG A 12 0.28 -6.14 0.87
C ARG A 12 0.44 -5.35 2.15
N TRP A 13 -0.47 -4.41 2.36
CA TRP A 13 -0.55 -3.61 3.57
C TRP A 13 -0.82 -4.50 4.80
N SER A 14 -0.25 -4.10 5.93
CA SER A 14 -0.45 -4.66 7.26
C SER A 14 -1.41 -3.78 8.07
N GLN A 15 -1.77 -4.23 9.28
CA GLN A 15 -2.59 -3.42 10.19
C GLN A 15 -1.89 -2.13 10.61
N THR A 16 -0.57 -2.14 10.77
CA THR A 16 0.21 -0.94 11.07
C THR A 16 0.19 0.04 9.90
N ASP A 17 0.35 -0.46 8.67
CA ASP A 17 0.25 0.41 7.48
C ASP A 17 -1.12 1.09 7.39
N LEU A 18 -2.20 0.34 7.68
CA LEU A 18 -3.55 0.91 7.70
C LEU A 18 -3.71 1.94 8.84
N ALA A 19 -3.21 1.65 10.03
CA ALA A 19 -3.32 2.55 11.19
C ALA A 19 -2.63 3.89 10.93
N GLU A 20 -1.43 3.88 10.36
CA GLU A 20 -0.59 5.06 10.12
C GLU A 20 -0.94 5.81 8.80
N ALA A 21 -1.79 5.22 7.96
CA ALA A 21 -2.27 5.87 6.74
C ALA A 21 -3.39 6.86 7.06
N HIS A 22 -3.18 8.14 6.76
CA HIS A 22 -4.14 9.22 7.06
C HIS A 22 -4.51 10.08 5.85
N TRP A 23 -3.88 9.86 4.69
CA TRP A 23 -4.18 10.62 3.47
C TRP A 23 -5.15 9.85 2.59
N TYR A 24 -6.44 10.11 2.77
CA TYR A 24 -7.53 9.55 1.96
C TYR A 24 -7.48 10.07 0.51
N GLY A 25 -7.90 9.24 -0.44
CA GLY A 25 -7.84 9.52 -1.88
C GLY A 25 -6.42 9.52 -2.45
N CYS A 26 -5.42 9.11 -1.67
CA CYS A 26 -4.05 8.91 -2.14
C CYS A 26 -3.77 7.42 -2.38
N SER A 27 -2.94 7.15 -3.40
CA SER A 27 -2.37 5.83 -3.65
C SER A 27 -1.21 5.53 -2.68
N TYR A 28 -1.14 4.28 -2.22
CA TYR A 28 -0.11 3.71 -1.38
C TYR A 28 0.47 2.50 -2.10
N ALA A 29 1.71 2.62 -2.56
CA ALA A 29 2.40 1.57 -3.28
C ALA A 29 3.31 0.78 -2.32
N ILE A 30 3.17 -0.54 -2.32
CA ILE A 30 3.96 -1.44 -1.48
C ILE A 30 4.76 -2.36 -2.39
N THR A 31 6.07 -2.43 -2.18
CA THR A 31 6.94 -3.38 -2.89
C THR A 31 7.42 -4.50 -1.98
N SER A 32 7.17 -5.74 -2.40
CA SER A 32 7.81 -6.93 -1.86
C SER A 32 9.29 -6.91 -2.22
N VAL A 33 10.17 -6.99 -1.22
CA VAL A 33 11.62 -7.12 -1.41
C VAL A 33 12.09 -8.44 -0.83
N LYS A 34 12.53 -9.36 -1.69
CA LYS A 34 13.01 -10.68 -1.26
C LYS A 34 14.52 -10.76 -1.41
N LYS A 35 15.22 -11.07 -0.32
CA LYS A 35 16.70 -11.13 -0.30
C LYS A 35 17.36 -9.87 -0.91
N GLY A 36 16.81 -8.69 -0.61
CA GLY A 36 17.32 -7.41 -1.12
C GLY A 36 16.98 -7.09 -2.58
N LYS A 37 16.12 -7.87 -3.24
CA LYS A 37 15.65 -7.60 -4.61
C LYS A 37 14.16 -7.28 -4.62
N ALA A 38 13.77 -6.21 -5.30
CA ALA A 38 12.37 -5.90 -5.55
C ALA A 38 11.73 -6.99 -6.44
N GLU A 39 10.60 -7.55 -6.01
CA GLU A 39 9.87 -8.59 -6.75
C GLU A 39 8.56 -8.10 -7.34
N THR A 40 7.70 -7.49 -6.52
CA THR A 40 6.34 -7.11 -6.93
C THR A 40 5.94 -5.83 -6.25
N THR A 41 5.34 -4.92 -7.01
CA THR A 41 4.74 -3.69 -6.50
C THR A 41 3.23 -3.77 -6.68
N THR A 42 2.49 -3.51 -5.62
CA THR A 42 1.03 -3.41 -5.63
C THR A 42 0.64 -2.03 -5.14
N SER A 43 -0.37 -1.43 -5.77
CA SER A 43 -0.91 -0.15 -5.34
C SER A 43 -2.26 -0.33 -4.67
N PHE A 44 -2.54 0.53 -3.70
CA PHE A 44 -3.80 0.56 -2.97
C PHE A 44 -4.26 2.01 -2.82
N GLU A 45 -5.54 2.27 -3.00
CA GLU A 45 -6.13 3.56 -2.63
C GLU A 45 -6.57 3.50 -1.16
N LEU A 46 -6.19 4.51 -0.37
CA LEU A 46 -6.81 4.71 0.95
C LEU A 46 -8.16 5.39 0.78
N SER A 47 -9.22 4.68 1.15
CA SER A 47 -10.61 5.11 1.05
C SER A 47 -11.29 5.12 2.42
N GLY A 48 -12.40 5.85 2.52
CA GLY A 48 -13.10 6.14 3.76
C GLY A 48 -13.30 7.65 3.92
N ASN A 49 -14.14 8.03 4.88
CA ASN A 49 -14.38 9.42 5.28
C ASN A 49 -13.67 9.75 6.60
N ASP A 50 -13.56 8.77 7.48
CA ASP A 50 -12.90 8.88 8.78
C ASP A 50 -12.25 7.54 9.20
N GLU A 51 -11.73 7.48 10.43
CA GLU A 51 -10.99 6.31 10.92
C GLU A 51 -11.88 5.06 11.09
N ASN A 52 -13.21 5.20 11.24
CA ASN A 52 -14.12 4.07 11.43
C ASN A 52 -14.40 3.31 10.13
N ASP A 53 -14.34 3.98 8.97
CA ASP A 53 -14.58 3.39 7.65
C ASP A 53 -13.31 3.32 6.77
N LYS A 54 -12.15 3.61 7.39
CA LYS A 54 -10.83 3.57 6.75
C LYS A 54 -10.50 2.19 6.22
N LYS A 55 -10.17 2.11 4.92
CA LYS A 55 -9.79 0.86 4.26
C LYS A 55 -8.91 1.10 3.03
N PHE A 56 -8.05 0.11 2.76
CA PHE A 56 -7.34 0.01 1.49
C PHE A 56 -8.14 -0.79 0.46
N SER A 57 -8.23 -0.25 -0.75
CA SER A 57 -8.79 -0.94 -1.93
C SER A 57 -7.68 -1.14 -2.95
N GLU A 58 -7.63 -2.28 -3.64
CA GLU A 58 -6.62 -2.53 -4.68
C GLU A 58 -6.75 -1.52 -5.83
N GLU A 59 -5.63 -0.96 -6.23
CA GLU A 59 -5.53 0.03 -7.32
C GLU A 59 -4.66 -0.55 -8.45
N LYS A 60 -5.18 -0.52 -9.68
CA LYS A 60 -4.46 -1.01 -10.86
C LYS A 60 -3.31 -0.06 -11.20
N ILE A 61 -2.12 -0.61 -11.40
CA ILE A 61 -0.95 0.12 -11.91
C ILE A 61 -0.91 -0.02 -13.43
N GLU A 62 -0.72 1.12 -14.13
CA GLU A 62 -0.53 1.17 -15.58
C GLU A 62 0.82 1.82 -15.90
N ILE A 63 1.56 1.21 -16.84
CA ILE A 63 2.86 1.72 -17.31
C ILE A 63 2.66 2.22 -18.74
N SER A 64 3.02 3.49 -18.98
CA SER A 64 2.90 4.16 -20.28
C SER A 64 4.26 4.35 -20.96
#